data_AF-A0A6P6U187-F1
#
_entry.id   AF-A0A6P6U187-F1
#
_cell.length_a   1.000
_cell.length_b   1.000
_cell.length_c   1.000
_cell.angle_alpha   90.00
_cell.angle_beta   90.00
_cell.angle_gamma   90.00
#
_symmetry.space_group_name_H-M   'P 1'
#
loop_
_entity.id
_entity.type
_entity.pdbx_description
1 polymer ?
#
loop_
_entity_poly.entity_id
_entity_poly.type
_entity_poly.pdbx_seq_one_letter_code
_entity_poly.pdbx_strand_id
1 'polypeptide(L)'
;MPTYLTSDSELWFNLQGYLDEQFIQLEELQDDANPNFVEEVVRVFYNDSARLIRNIEMAMGKNPMDFGKLDDVMHQFKGSCSGIGAKKVKRECTRFQDYCKEEDPEGCMGAFQAVKQEHATLKGKLDAYFQLTRQC
;
A
#
# COMPACT_ATOMS: atom_id res chain seq x y z
N MET A 1 27.27 -22.68 -0.75
CA MET A 1 26.28 -22.58 -1.84
C MET A 1 25.00 -23.27 -1.37
N PRO A 2 24.04 -22.57 -0.75
CA PRO A 2 22.77 -23.19 -0.38
C PRO A 2 21.77 -23.09 -1.55
N THR A 3 21.10 -24.19 -1.84
CA THR A 3 20.18 -24.41 -2.97
C THR A 3 18.72 -24.02 -2.67
N TYR A 4 18.48 -22.86 -2.03
CA TYR A 4 17.13 -22.43 -1.62
C TYR A 4 16.49 -21.31 -2.48
N LEU A 5 17.11 -20.87 -3.57
CA LEU A 5 16.85 -19.55 -4.19
C LEU A 5 16.09 -19.55 -5.54
N THR A 6 14.99 -20.28 -5.68
CA THR A 6 14.15 -20.16 -6.90
C THR A 6 12.76 -19.61 -6.65
N SER A 7 12.07 -20.04 -5.59
CA SER A 7 10.74 -19.50 -5.23
C SER A 7 10.81 -18.08 -4.65
N ASP A 8 11.75 -17.83 -3.75
CA ASP A 8 11.86 -16.52 -3.06
C ASP A 8 12.32 -15.42 -4.01
N SER A 9 13.20 -15.76 -4.97
CA SER A 9 13.70 -14.84 -5.99
C SER A 9 12.64 -14.49 -7.05
N GLU A 10 11.78 -15.42 -7.46
CA GLU A 10 10.65 -15.16 -8.35
C GLU A 10 9.56 -14.30 -7.69
N LEU A 11 9.31 -14.49 -6.39
CA LEU A 11 8.32 -13.69 -5.65
C LEU A 11 8.81 -12.27 -5.39
N TRP A 12 10.08 -12.11 -5.02
CA TRP A 12 10.71 -10.80 -4.93
C TRP A 12 10.66 -10.08 -6.29
N PHE A 13 10.96 -10.78 -7.38
CA PHE A 13 10.80 -10.24 -8.74
C PHE A 13 9.36 -9.79 -9.03
N ASN A 14 8.36 -10.56 -8.57
CA ASN A 14 6.95 -10.21 -8.68
C ASN A 14 6.52 -8.99 -7.83
N LEU A 15 7.30 -8.63 -6.81
CA LEU A 15 7.12 -7.48 -5.94
C LEU A 15 7.95 -6.26 -6.36
N GLN A 16 9.04 -6.44 -7.10
CA GLN A 16 9.99 -5.40 -7.53
C GLN A 16 9.34 -4.23 -8.33
N GLY A 17 8.13 -4.44 -8.86
CA GLY A 17 7.33 -3.40 -9.53
C GLY A 17 6.27 -2.72 -8.66
N TYR A 18 6.00 -3.23 -7.46
CA TYR A 18 4.94 -2.79 -6.55
C TYR A 18 5.48 -2.20 -5.25
N LEU A 19 6.67 -2.65 -4.84
CA LEU A 19 7.40 -2.17 -3.68
C LEU A 19 8.62 -1.35 -4.11
N ASP A 20 9.08 -0.47 -3.24
CA ASP A 20 10.33 0.26 -3.40
C ASP A 20 11.33 -0.10 -2.29
N GLU A 21 12.45 0.62 -2.26
CA GLU A 21 13.59 0.39 -1.35
C GLU A 21 13.20 0.40 0.13
N GLN A 22 12.08 1.07 0.50
CA GLN A 22 11.61 1.06 1.87
C GLN A 22 11.26 -0.34 2.38
N PHE A 23 10.76 -1.22 1.51
CA PHE A 23 10.44 -2.59 1.91
C PHE A 23 11.71 -3.41 2.20
N ILE A 24 12.77 -3.20 1.41
CA ILE A 24 14.08 -3.82 1.64
C ILE A 24 14.61 -3.41 3.02
N GLN A 25 14.49 -2.12 3.37
CA GLN A 25 14.88 -1.62 4.68
C GLN A 25 14.07 -2.27 5.82
N LEU A 26 12.79 -2.59 5.60
CA LEU A 26 12.00 -3.33 6.60
C LEU A 26 12.51 -4.77 6.76
N GLU A 27 12.87 -5.44 5.66
CA GLU A 27 13.44 -6.79 5.70
C GLU A 27 14.79 -6.82 6.40
N GLU A 28 15.64 -5.80 6.21
CA GLU A 28 16.93 -5.66 6.90
C GLU A 28 16.79 -5.44 8.42
N LEU A 29 15.64 -4.97 8.90
CA LEU A 29 15.33 -4.82 10.32
C LEU A 29 14.82 -6.10 10.97
N GLN A 30 14.50 -7.13 10.19
CA GLN A 30 14.06 -8.42 10.71
C GLN A 30 15.26 -9.29 11.07
N ASP A 31 15.25 -9.88 12.26
CA ASP A 31 16.32 -10.75 12.76
C ASP A 31 15.76 -11.93 13.56
N ASP A 32 16.65 -12.80 14.07
CA ASP A 32 16.27 -13.99 14.85
C ASP A 32 15.53 -13.63 16.16
N ALA A 33 15.70 -12.41 16.69
CA ALA A 33 15.01 -11.95 17.89
C ALA A 33 13.60 -11.40 17.58
N ASN A 34 13.37 -10.93 16.35
CA ASN A 34 12.07 -10.47 15.87
C ASN A 34 11.72 -11.02 14.47
N PRO A 35 11.49 -12.33 14.34
CA PRO A 35 11.39 -13.00 13.04
C PRO A 35 10.12 -12.67 12.24
N ASN A 36 9.13 -11.98 12.83
CA ASN A 36 7.86 -11.63 12.19
C ASN A 36 7.71 -10.13 11.93
N PHE A 37 8.77 -9.33 12.14
CA PHE A 37 8.71 -7.87 12.08
C PHE A 37 8.02 -7.34 10.82
N VAL A 38 8.44 -7.81 9.64
CA VAL A 38 7.92 -7.31 8.35
C VAL A 38 6.44 -7.65 8.21
N GLU A 39 6.03 -8.85 8.61
CA GLU A 39 4.63 -9.26 8.56
C GLU A 39 3.76 -8.44 9.52
N GLU A 40 4.26 -8.13 10.71
CA GLU A 40 3.56 -7.27 11.67
C GLU A 40 3.38 -5.85 11.14
N VAL A 41 4.41 -5.27 10.53
CA VAL A 41 4.34 -3.95 9.88
C VAL A 41 3.29 -3.97 8.75
N VAL A 42 3.28 -5.01 7.91
CA VAL A 42 2.29 -5.15 6.83
C VAL A 42 0.87 -5.34 7.39
N ARG A 43 0.72 -6.06 8.51
CA ARG A 43 -0.57 -6.22 9.18
C ARG A 43 -1.11 -4.89 9.73
N VAL A 44 -0.24 -4.06 10.30
CA VAL A 44 -0.59 -2.69 10.71
C VAL A 44 -1.03 -1.87 9.49
N PHE A 45 -0.28 -1.94 8.39
CA PHE A 45 -0.64 -1.28 7.13
C PHE A 45 -2.04 -1.70 6.62
N TYR A 46 -2.40 -2.99 6.69
CA TYR A 46 -3.73 -3.46 6.29
C TYR A 46 -4.85 -2.85 7.15
N ASN A 47 -4.65 -2.80 8.47
CA ASN A 47 -5.63 -2.23 9.39
C ASN A 47 -5.81 -0.73 9.14
N ASP A 48 -4.71 0.01 8.99
CA ASP A 48 -4.75 1.44 8.68
C ASP A 48 -5.41 1.70 7.33
N SER A 49 -5.05 0.91 6.31
CA SER A 49 -5.62 1.01 4.98
C SER A 49 -7.13 0.83 4.99
N ALA A 50 -7.65 -0.21 5.65
CA ALA A 50 -9.08 -0.48 5.70
C ALA A 50 -9.87 0.69 6.32
N ARG A 51 -9.34 1.27 7.41
CA ARG A 51 -9.92 2.45 8.06
C ARG A 51 -9.89 3.67 7.14
N LEU A 52 -8.75 3.95 6.51
CA LEU A 52 -8.56 5.15 5.69
C LEU A 52 -9.33 5.09 4.37
N ILE A 53 -9.36 3.94 3.70
CA ILE A 53 -10.18 3.72 2.49
C ILE A 53 -11.66 3.98 2.80
N ARG A 54 -12.17 3.46 3.92
CA ARG A 54 -13.55 3.72 4.35
C ARG A 54 -13.79 5.21 4.62
N ASN A 55 -12.84 5.91 5.23
CA ASN A 55 -12.95 7.34 5.50
C ASN A 55 -13.00 8.16 4.20
N ILE A 56 -12.22 7.77 3.18
CA ILE A 56 -12.27 8.40 1.85
C ILE A 56 -13.63 8.15 1.20
N GLU A 57 -14.14 6.91 1.22
CA GLU A 57 -15.48 6.59 0.68
C GLU A 57 -16.58 7.42 1.33
N MET A 58 -16.56 7.57 2.66
CA MET A 58 -17.52 8.40 3.38
C MET A 58 -17.40 9.89 3.03
N ALA A 59 -16.18 10.40 2.85
CA ALA A 59 -15.96 11.80 2.47
C ALA A 59 -16.39 12.08 1.03
N MET A 60 -16.16 11.15 0.11
CA MET A 60 -16.58 11.26 -1.30
C MET A 60 -18.10 11.20 -1.47
N GLY A 61 -18.82 10.54 -0.56
CA GLY A 61 -20.28 10.47 -0.57
C GLY A 61 -21.00 11.75 -0.14
N LYS A 62 -20.27 12.82 0.25
CA LYS A 62 -20.85 14.10 0.68
C LYS A 62 -21.16 15.01 -0.51
N ASN A 63 -22.20 15.83 -0.36
CA ASN A 63 -22.57 16.86 -1.33
C ASN A 63 -22.82 18.22 -0.64
N PRO A 64 -22.05 19.28 -0.94
CA PRO A 64 -20.90 19.30 -1.84
C PRO A 64 -19.75 18.43 -1.32
N MET A 65 -18.90 17.97 -2.24
CA MET A 65 -17.70 17.20 -1.91
C MET A 65 -16.70 18.12 -1.19
N ASP A 66 -16.13 17.65 -0.08
CA ASP A 66 -15.13 18.38 0.69
C ASP A 66 -13.72 17.95 0.26
N PHE A 67 -13.17 18.64 -0.74
CA PHE A 67 -11.86 18.32 -1.32
C PHE A 67 -10.71 18.48 -0.34
N GLY A 68 -10.78 19.46 0.57
CA GLY A 68 -9.78 19.63 1.62
C GLY A 68 -9.75 18.42 2.55
N LYS A 69 -10.93 17.93 2.96
CA LYS A 69 -11.02 16.72 3.77
C LYS A 69 -10.56 15.47 3.02
N LEU A 70 -10.82 15.37 1.71
CA LEU A 70 -10.35 14.27 0.89
C LEU A 70 -8.83 14.26 0.76
N ASP A 71 -8.21 15.43 0.51
CA ASP A 71 -6.74 15.55 0.46
C ASP A 71 -6.11 15.15 1.79
N ASP A 72 -6.64 15.62 2.92
CA ASP A 72 -6.15 15.28 4.26
C ASP A 72 -6.15 13.76 4.52
N VAL A 73 -7.25 13.08 4.22
CA VAL A 73 -7.37 11.63 4.46
C VAL A 73 -6.50 10.86 3.46
N MET A 74 -6.42 11.30 2.20
CA MET A 74 -5.54 10.68 1.21
C MET A 74 -4.06 10.87 1.56
N HIS A 75 -3.67 12.02 2.11
CA HIS A 75 -2.31 12.27 2.59
C HIS A 75 -1.93 11.26 3.68
N GLN A 76 -2.82 11.01 4.64
CA GLN A 76 -2.61 9.99 5.68
C GLN A 76 -2.48 8.59 5.09
N PHE A 77 -3.35 8.23 4.14
CA PHE A 77 -3.28 6.93 3.46
C PHE A 77 -1.99 6.75 2.66
N LYS A 78 -1.55 7.80 1.95
CA LYS A 78 -0.25 7.83 1.26
C LYS A 78 0.91 7.70 2.25
N GLY A 79 0.83 8.30 3.42
CA GLY A 79 1.81 8.13 4.51
C GLY A 79 1.93 6.68 4.96
N SER A 80 0.79 6.01 5.19
CA SER A 80 0.76 4.57 5.52
C SER A 80 1.37 3.72 4.39
N CYS A 81 1.05 4.03 3.13
CA CYS A 81 1.66 3.39 1.96
C CYS A 81 3.18 3.60 1.89
N SER A 82 3.68 4.78 2.28
CA SER A 82 5.10 5.05 2.36
C SER A 82 5.79 4.17 3.38
N GLY A 83 5.16 3.88 4.52
CA GLY A 83 5.75 3.05 5.57
C GLY A 83 6.16 1.64 5.13
N ILE A 84 5.49 1.07 4.10
CA ILE A 84 5.82 -0.25 3.54
C ILE A 84 6.42 -0.19 2.14
N GLY A 85 6.69 1.00 1.60
CA GLY A 85 7.20 1.14 0.25
C GLY A 85 6.19 0.82 -0.87
N ALA A 86 4.88 0.99 -0.65
CA ALA A 86 3.82 0.66 -1.62
C ALA A 86 3.81 1.60 -2.86
N LYS A 87 4.81 1.45 -3.73
CA LYS A 87 5.17 2.33 -4.84
C LYS A 87 4.00 2.71 -5.74
N LYS A 88 3.28 1.73 -6.28
CA LYS A 88 2.18 1.99 -7.22
C LYS A 88 0.98 2.65 -6.53
N VAL A 89 0.65 2.21 -5.32
CA VAL A 89 -0.44 2.81 -4.55
C VAL A 89 -0.14 4.29 -4.27
N LYS A 90 1.08 4.63 -3.83
CA LYS A 90 1.52 6.01 -3.61
C LYS A 90 1.39 6.90 -4.85
N ARG A 91 1.67 6.34 -6.04
CA ARG A 91 1.53 7.06 -7.31
C ARG A 91 0.07 7.44 -7.55
N GLU A 92 -0.87 6.51 -7.39
CA GLU A 92 -2.29 6.81 -7.56
C GLU A 92 -2.82 7.73 -6.45
N CYS A 93 -2.33 7.62 -5.21
CA CYS A 93 -2.64 8.59 -4.16
C CYS A 93 -2.22 10.01 -4.56
N THR A 94 -1.03 10.17 -5.17
CA THR A 94 -0.55 11.48 -5.62
C THR A 94 -1.47 12.07 -6.70
N ARG A 95 -1.90 11.25 -7.67
CA ARG A 95 -2.86 11.68 -8.69
C ARG A 95 -4.21 12.08 -8.08
N PHE A 96 -4.69 11.33 -7.10
CA PHE A 96 -5.91 11.69 -6.36
C PHE A 96 -5.78 13.07 -5.68
N GLN A 97 -4.66 13.33 -5.03
CA GLN A 97 -4.41 14.63 -4.38
C GLN A 97 -4.33 15.78 -5.39
N ASP A 98 -3.80 15.54 -6.60
CA ASP A 98 -3.79 16.54 -7.66
C ASP A 98 -5.22 16.88 -8.11
N TYR A 99 -6.10 15.89 -8.27
CA TYR A 99 -7.54 16.13 -8.53
C TYR A 99 -8.27 16.81 -7.38
N CYS A 100 -7.85 16.60 -6.12
CA CYS A 100 -8.40 17.36 -5.00
C CYS A 100 -8.06 18.85 -5.10
N LYS A 101 -6.84 19.20 -5.54
CA LYS A 101 -6.41 20.59 -5.73
C LYS A 101 -7.11 21.26 -6.93
N GLU A 102 -7.45 20.47 -7.94
CA GLU A 102 -8.20 20.92 -9.12
C GLU A 102 -9.72 20.97 -8.86
N GLU A 103 -10.18 20.52 -7.68
CA GLU A 103 -11.59 20.38 -7.33
C GLU A 103 -12.38 19.56 -8.37
N ASP A 104 -11.79 18.49 -8.90
CA ASP A 104 -12.37 17.59 -9.90
C ASP A 104 -12.98 16.33 -9.25
N PRO A 105 -14.33 16.23 -9.11
CA PRO A 105 -14.97 15.07 -8.51
C PRO A 105 -14.77 13.78 -9.33
N GLU A 106 -14.83 13.88 -10.66
CA GLU A 106 -14.72 12.71 -11.54
C GLU A 106 -13.28 12.17 -11.53
N GLY A 107 -12.30 13.08 -11.58
CA GLY A 107 -10.88 12.77 -11.40
C GLY A 107 -10.59 12.11 -10.06
N CYS A 108 -11.13 12.65 -8.96
CA CYS A 108 -11.02 12.04 -7.62
C CYS A 108 -11.63 10.63 -7.60
N MET A 109 -12.81 10.44 -8.18
CA MET A 109 -13.46 9.12 -8.26
C MET A 109 -12.63 8.11 -9.05
N GLY A 110 -12.14 8.49 -10.23
CA GLY A 110 -11.31 7.63 -11.07
C GLY A 110 -9.99 7.25 -10.39
N ALA A 111 -9.28 8.24 -9.83
CA ALA A 111 -8.04 8.00 -9.12
C ALA A 111 -8.24 7.13 -7.88
N PHE A 112 -9.35 7.29 -7.16
CA PHE A 112 -9.65 6.45 -5.99
C PHE A 112 -9.93 4.98 -6.37
N GLN A 113 -10.59 4.71 -7.49
CA GLN A 113 -10.71 3.34 -7.98
C GLN A 113 -9.34 2.73 -8.31
N ALA A 114 -8.44 3.52 -8.92
CA ALA A 114 -7.08 3.07 -9.20
C ALA A 114 -6.30 2.78 -7.91
N VAL A 115 -6.43 3.62 -6.88
CA VAL A 115 -5.87 3.38 -5.54
C VAL A 115 -6.35 2.03 -4.98
N LYS A 116 -7.66 1.76 -5.01
CA LYS A 116 -8.21 0.49 -4.51
C LYS A 116 -7.71 -0.72 -5.29
N GLN A 117 -7.60 -0.60 -6.61
CA GLN A 117 -7.11 -1.68 -7.46
C GLN A 117 -5.63 -2.02 -7.18
N GLU A 118 -4.76 -1.00 -7.11
CA GLU A 118 -3.34 -1.19 -6.82
C GLU A 118 -3.12 -1.67 -5.38
N HIS A 119 -3.93 -1.20 -4.42
CA HIS A 119 -3.91 -1.68 -3.03
C HIS A 119 -4.28 -3.16 -2.94
N ALA A 120 -5.39 -3.58 -3.57
CA ALA A 120 -5.82 -4.97 -3.57
C ALA A 120 -4.78 -5.89 -4.26
N THR A 121 -4.18 -5.42 -5.36
CA THR A 121 -3.14 -6.14 -6.08
C THR A 121 -1.89 -6.32 -5.20
N LEU A 122 -1.43 -5.26 -4.55
CA LEU A 122 -0.30 -5.32 -3.62
C LEU A 122 -0.59 -6.25 -2.44
N LYS A 123 -1.80 -6.15 -1.86
CA LYS A 123 -2.22 -7.03 -0.76
C LYS A 123 -2.14 -8.51 -1.16
N GLY A 124 -2.70 -8.89 -2.31
CA GLY A 124 -2.65 -10.29 -2.76
C GLY A 124 -1.21 -10.79 -2.97
N LYS A 125 -0.31 -9.94 -3.45
CA LYS A 125 1.11 -10.28 -3.64
C LYS A 125 1.85 -10.45 -2.31
N LEU A 126 1.63 -9.54 -1.35
CA LEU A 126 2.19 -9.64 -0.01
C LEU A 126 1.65 -10.86 0.74
N ASP A 127 0.35 -11.14 0.64
CA ASP A 127 -0.26 -12.33 1.27
C ASP A 127 0.37 -13.62 0.70
N ALA A 128 0.60 -13.70 -0.62
CA ALA A 128 1.29 -14.83 -1.25
C ALA A 128 2.76 -14.94 -0.82
N TYR A 129 3.46 -13.81 -0.71
CA TYR A 129 4.83 -13.75 -0.20
C TYR A 129 4.94 -14.33 1.21
N PHE A 130 4.13 -13.84 2.16
CA PHE A 130 4.17 -14.34 3.54
C PHE A 130 3.69 -15.78 3.70
N GLN A 131 2.79 -16.26 2.85
CA GLN A 131 2.38 -17.67 2.87
C GLN A 131 3.54 -18.62 2.54
N LEU A 132 4.45 -18.20 1.66
CA LEU A 132 5.58 -19.02 1.22
C LEU A 132 6.77 -18.90 2.17
N THR A 133 7.06 -17.71 2.69
CA THR A 133 8.13 -17.53 3.69
C THR A 133 7.84 -18.23 5.02
N ARG A 134 6.58 -18.51 5.35
CA ARG A 134 6.19 -19.34 6.52
C ARG A 134 6.40 -20.85 6.33
N GLN A 135 6.58 -21.31 5.09
CA GLN A 135 6.69 -22.74 4.75
C GLN A 135 8.14 -23.20 4.52
N CYS A 136 9.09 -22.27 4.56
CA CYS A 136 10.53 -22.50 4.49
C CYS A 136 11.15 -22.40 5.89
#